data_AF-A0A939W7T8-F1
#
_entry.id   AF-A0A939W7T8-F1
#
_cell.length_a   1.000
_cell.length_b   1.000
_cell.length_c   1.000
_cell.angle_alpha   90.00
_cell.angle_beta   90.00
_cell.angle_gamma   90.00
#
_symmetry.space_group_name_H-M   'P 1'
#
loop_
_entity.id
_entity.type
_entity.pdbx_description
1 polymer ?
#
loop_
_entity_poly.entity_id
_entity_poly.type
_entity_poly.pdbx_seq_one_letter_code
_entity_poly.pdbx_strand_id
1 'polypeptide(L)' 'MEIRQSYVVKTDAKRRVLLRGKPYPYYRVREFSNGCLLLEPREMVAPQGITAGDLEDLENMAEAFPRGEDDAG' A
#
# COMPACT_ATOMS: atom_id res chain seq x y z
N MET A 1 26.44 -4.78 3.59
CA MET A 1 25.26 -4.95 4.46
C MET A 1 25.70 -5.78 5.65
N GLU A 2 25.53 -5.28 6.87
CA GLU A 2 25.87 -6.01 8.10
C GLU A 2 24.65 -6.81 8.57
N ILE A 3 24.82 -8.11 8.83
CA ILE A 3 23.74 -8.98 9.28
C ILE A 3 23.70 -8.96 10.81
N ARG A 4 22.73 -8.24 11.39
CA ARG A 4 22.55 -8.16 12.85
C ARG A 4 21.94 -9.43 13.47
N GLN A 5 21.03 -10.11 12.78
CA GLN A 5 20.40 -11.35 13.22
C GLN A 5 20.09 -12.25 12.03
N SER A 6 20.24 -13.57 12.22
CA SER A 6 19.90 -14.60 11.25
C SER A 6 19.05 -15.65 11.95
N TYR A 7 17.88 -15.95 11.38
CA TYR A 7 16.96 -16.93 11.94
C TYR A 7 16.15 -17.57 10.82
N VAL A 8 15.76 -18.82 11.01
CA VAL A 8 14.87 -19.54 10.11
C VAL A 8 13.43 -19.33 10.55
N VAL A 9 12.55 -19.07 9.59
CA VAL A 9 11.11 -18.91 9.81
C VAL A 9 10.35 -19.91 8.97
N LYS A 10 9.26 -20.40 9.55
CA LYS A 10 8.28 -21.21 8.82
C LYS A 10 7.22 -20.30 8.23
N THR A 11 6.83 -20.60 7.00
CA THR A 11 5.72 -19.98 6.30
C THR A 11 4.39 -20.53 6.82
N ASP A 12 3.38 -19.68 6.97
CA ASP A 12 2.02 -20.14 7.30
C ASP A 12 1.29 -20.76 6.09
N ALA A 13 0.06 -21.23 6.29
CA ALA A 13 -0.76 -21.84 5.22
C ALA A 13 -1.06 -20.88 4.04
N LYS A 14 -0.93 -19.56 4.27
CA LYS A 14 -1.12 -18.51 3.26
C LYS A 14 0.22 -18.05 2.66
N ARG A 15 1.31 -18.79 2.89
CA ARG A 15 2.67 -18.46 2.44
C ARG A 15 3.19 -17.12 2.97
N ARG A 16 2.77 -16.69 4.17
CA ARG A 16 3.26 -15.47 4.83
C ARG A 16 4.40 -15.77 5.80
N VAL A 17 5.29 -14.80 5.96
CA VAL A 17 6.39 -14.81 6.93
C VAL A 17 6.24 -13.62 7.88
N LEU A 18 6.42 -13.85 9.19
CA LEU A 18 6.45 -12.79 10.18
C LEU A 18 7.89 -12.36 10.47
N LEU A 19 8.21 -11.09 10.20
CA LEU A 19 9.48 -10.49 10.58
C LEU A 19 9.48 -10.16 12.08
N ARG A 20 10.44 -10.73 12.82
CA ARG A 20 10.63 -10.48 14.26
C ARG A 20 11.39 -9.18 14.47
N GLY A 21 11.04 -8.45 15.52
CA GLY A 21 11.75 -7.21 15.90
C GLY A 21 11.69 -6.10 14.86
N LYS A 22 10.68 -6.09 13.97
CA LYS A 22 10.51 -5.05 12.94
C LYS A 22 10.38 -3.67 13.60
N PRO A 23 11.31 -2.73 13.37
CA PRO A 23 11.26 -1.40 13.99
C PRO A 23 10.17 -0.48 13.43
N TYR A 24 9.66 -0.76 12.23
CA TYR A 24 8.64 0.06 11.57
C TYR A 24 7.37 -0.75 11.29
N PRO A 25 6.19 -0.10 11.23
CA PRO A 25 4.93 -0.78 10.92
C PRO A 25 4.78 -1.11 9.43
N TYR A 26 5.38 -0.30 8.55
CA TYR A 26 5.24 -0.45 7.09
C TYR A 26 6.60 -0.55 6.41
N TYR A 27 6.62 -1.36 5.36
CA TYR A 27 7.79 -1.55 4.50
C TYR A 27 7.35 -1.56 3.05
N ARG A 28 8.17 -0.95 2.19
CA ARG A 28 8.14 -1.24 0.77
C ARG A 28 8.94 -2.52 0.54
N VAL A 29 8.34 -3.49 -0.13
CA VAL A 29 8.96 -4.77 -0.49
C VAL A 29 9.40 -4.71 -1.94
N ARG A 30 10.66 -5.07 -2.21
CA ARG A 30 11.17 -5.29 -3.57
C ARG A 30 11.70 -6.72 -3.64
N GLU A 31 11.15 -7.50 -4.55
CA GLU A 31 11.59 -8.85 -4.84
C GLU A 31 12.52 -8.84 -6.06
N PHE A 32 13.65 -9.50 -5.94
CA PHE A 32 14.63 -9.66 -7.01
C PHE A 32 14.54 -11.06 -7.61
N SER A 33 14.99 -11.22 -8.85
CA SER A 33 14.96 -12.49 -9.59
C SER A 33 15.74 -13.62 -8.91
N ASN A 34 16.70 -13.30 -8.04
CA ASN A 34 17.46 -14.25 -7.26
C ASN A 34 16.76 -14.67 -5.95
N GLY A 35 15.51 -14.24 -5.72
CA GLY A 35 14.73 -14.53 -4.53
C GLY A 35 15.09 -13.67 -3.31
N CYS A 36 15.99 -12.69 -3.45
CA CYS A 36 16.24 -11.74 -2.38
C CYS A 36 15.07 -10.76 -2.22
N LEU A 37 14.75 -10.45 -0.96
CA LEU A 37 13.76 -9.43 -0.59
C LEU A 37 14.48 -8.23 0.03
N LEU A 38 14.28 -7.04 -0.51
CA LEU A 38 14.67 -5.78 0.12
C LEU A 38 13.45 -5.14 0.77
N LEU A 39 13.62 -4.80 2.05
CA LEU A 39 12.59 -4.17 2.87
C LEU A 39 13.03 -2.76 3.24
N GLU A 40 12.38 -1.77 2.66
CA GLU A 40 12.66 -0.36 2.93
C GLU A 40 11.59 0.20 3.88
N PRO A 41 11.96 0.70 5.08
CA PRO A 41 11.02 1.32 6.01
C PRO A 41 10.16 2.40 5.36
N ARG A 42 8.89 2.46 5.76
CA ARG A 42 7.93 3.46 5.30
C ARG A 42 7.20 4.04 6.50
N GLU A 43 7.08 5.36 6.51
CA GLU A 43 6.18 6.05 7.41
C GLU A 43 4.83 6.25 6.72
N MET A 44 3.76 5.99 7.47
CA MET A 44 2.41 6.31 7.03
C MET A 44 2.14 7.75 7.41
N VAL A 45 2.04 8.63 6.42
CA VAL A 45 1.73 10.04 6.61
C VAL A 45 0.26 10.23 6.28
N ALA A 46 -0.46 11.02 7.09
CA ALA A 46 -1.82 11.40 6.77
C ALA A 46 -1.84 12.08 5.38
N PRO A 47 -2.82 11.77 4.52
CA PRO A 47 -2.95 12.48 3.26
C PRO A 47 -3.09 13.98 3.54
N GLN A 48 -2.55 14.80 2.66
CA GLN A 48 -2.87 16.22 2.68
C GLN A 48 -4.38 16.33 2.45
N GLY A 49 -5.05 17.04 3.35
CA GLY A 49 -6.48 17.29 3.20
C GLY A 49 -6.74 18.06 1.90
N ILE A 50 -7.94 17.88 1.34
CA ILE A 50 -8.38 18.68 0.20
C ILE A 50 -8.85 20.04 0.68
N THR A 51 -8.70 21.06 -0.16
CA THR A 51 -9.23 22.39 0.13
C THR A 51 -10.74 22.43 -0.11
N ALA A 52 -11.41 23.50 0.36
CA ALA A 52 -12.83 23.71 0.09
C ALA A 52 -13.12 23.83 -1.42
N GLY A 53 -12.20 24.41 -2.21
CA GLY A 53 -12.32 24.49 -3.66
C GLY A 53 -12.20 23.13 -4.35
N ASP A 54 -11.22 22.31 -3.94
CA ASP A 54 -11.08 20.94 -4.45
C ASP A 54 -12.34 20.09 -4.16
N LEU A 55 -13.01 20.36 -3.03
CA LEU A 55 -14.26 19.69 -2.67
C LEU A 55 -15.42 20.16 -3.58
N GLU A 56 -15.55 21.47 -3.80
CA GLU A 56 -16.58 22.04 -4.68
C GLU A 56 -16.42 21.55 -6.14
N ASP A 57 -15.17 21.48 -6.63
CA ASP A 57 -14.87 20.92 -7.95
C ASP A 57 -15.28 19.45 -8.06
N LEU A 58 -15.04 18.65 -7.00
CA LEU A 58 -15.46 17.25 -6.96
C LEU A 58 -16.98 17.11 -6.96
N GLU A 59 -17.69 17.97 -6.22
CA GLU A 59 -19.16 17.99 -6.18
C GLU A 59 -19.74 18.34 -7.55
N ASN A 60 -19.21 19.39 -8.20
CA ASN A 60 -19.60 19.77 -9.56
C ASN A 60 -19.36 18.65 -10.59
N MET A 61 -18.21 17.97 -10.49
CA MET A 61 -17.89 16.82 -11.34
C MET A 61 -18.87 15.65 -11.12
N ALA A 62 -19.26 15.40 -9.88
CA ALA A 62 -20.21 14.34 -9.54
C ALA A 62 -21.62 14.65 -10.08
N GLU A 63 -22.06 15.90 -10.04
CA GLU A 63 -23.35 16.33 -10.61
C GLU A 63 -23.36 16.27 -12.14
N ALA A 64 -22.26 16.64 -12.78
CA ALA A 64 -22.09 16.56 -14.23
C ALA A 64 -21.87 15.13 -14.75
N PHE A 65 -21.63 14.16 -13.85
CA PHE A 65 -21.36 12.78 -14.24
C PHE A 65 -22.64 12.15 -14.80
N PRO A 66 -22.68 11.76 -16.09
CA PRO A 66 -23.85 11.14 -16.67
C PRO A 66 -24.11 9.82 -15.95
N ARG A 67 -25.31 9.66 -15.37
CA ARG A 67 -25.77 8.33 -14.97
C ARG A 67 -25.82 7.50 -16.24
N GLY A 68 -25.01 6.45 -16.30
CA GLY A 68 -25.09 5.49 -17.39
C GLY A 68 -26.53 5.05 -17.52
N GLU A 69 -27.16 5.37 -18.66
CA GLU A 69 -28.38 4.71 -19.06
C GLU A 69 -28.01 3.24 -19.28
N ASP A 70 -28.77 2.37 -18.62
CA ASP A 70 -28.71 0.95 -18.83
C ASP A 70 -28.88 0.68 -20.34
N ASP A 71 -27.82 0.21 -21.00
CA ASP A 71 -27.90 -0.47 -22.30
C ASP A 71 -28.70 -1.77 -22.11
N ALA A 72 -30.02 -1.64 -21.98
CA ALA A 72 -30.98 -2.71 -22.17
C ALA A 72 -31.34 -2.75 -23.66
N GLY A 73 -31.06 -3.90 -24.28
CA GLY A 73 -31.18 -4.17 -25.71
C GLY A 73 -32.59 -4.16 -26.29
#